data_AF-A0AAP6BKN7-F1
#
_entry.id   AF-A0AAP6BKN7-F1
#
_cell.length_a   1.000
_cell.length_b   1.000
_cell.length_c   1.000
_cell.angle_alpha   90.00
_cell.angle_beta   90.00
_cell.angle_gamma   90.00
#
_symmetry.space_group_name_H-M   'P 1'
#
loop_
_entity.id
_entity.type
_entity.pdbx_description
1 polymer ?
#
loop_
_entity_poly.entity_id
_entity_poly.type
_entity_poly.pdbx_seq_one_letter_code
_entity_poly.pdbx_strand_id
1 'polypeptide(L)' 'MAARTPRRERAPRTYLPGIADVRICGDEATVTAVLDVLEREFRTTTAREYDGGQRAYLQLDTGCTDPDTD' A
#
# COMPACT_ATOMS: atom_id res chain seq x y z
N MET A 1 5.82 25.71 23.76
CA MET A 1 5.03 25.42 22.53
C MET A 1 5.92 24.59 21.61
N ALA A 2 5.58 23.32 21.35
CA ALA A 2 6.40 22.44 20.52
C ALA A 2 6.27 22.83 19.04
N ALA A 3 7.41 23.13 18.40
CA ALA A 3 7.46 23.48 16.98
C ALA A 3 6.94 22.32 16.13
N ARG A 4 5.95 22.59 15.25
CA ARG A 4 5.48 21.64 14.24
C ARG A 4 6.63 21.34 13.29
N THR A 5 7.10 20.09 13.26
CA THR A 5 8.08 19.61 12.29
C THR A 5 7.56 19.90 10.88
N PRO A 6 8.36 20.54 9.99
CA PRO A 6 7.93 20.82 8.63
C PRO A 6 7.60 19.49 7.93
N ARG A 7 6.42 19.43 7.30
CA ARG A 7 5.95 18.29 6.50
C ARG A 7 6.98 18.10 5.39
N ARG A 8 7.82 17.04 5.50
CA ARG A 8 8.76 16.67 4.43
C ARG A 8 8.00 16.64 3.11
N GLU A 9 8.42 17.45 2.14
CA GLU A 9 7.97 17.33 0.76
C GLU A 9 8.22 15.88 0.34
N ARG A 10 7.13 15.17 0.09
CA ARG A 10 7.18 13.77 -0.29
C ARG A 10 7.58 13.76 -1.75
N ALA A 11 8.76 13.21 -2.06
CA ALA A 11 9.18 13.04 -3.45
C ALA A 11 8.03 12.38 -4.24
N PRO A 12 7.75 12.85 -5.47
CA PRO A 12 6.71 12.27 -6.30
C PRO A 12 6.96 10.76 -6.42
N ARG A 13 5.91 9.97 -6.16
CA ARG A 13 5.99 8.52 -6.28
C ARG A 13 6.01 8.18 -7.77
N THR A 14 7.02 7.42 -8.19
CA THR A 14 7.00 6.77 -9.49
C THR A 14 6.11 5.55 -9.41
N TYR A 15 5.01 5.53 -10.13
CA TYR A 15 4.13 4.37 -10.26
C TYR A 15 4.50 3.61 -11.54
N LEU A 16 4.54 2.29 -11.46
CA LEU A 16 4.70 1.45 -12.64
C LEU A 16 3.30 1.18 -13.23
N PRO A 17 3.11 1.25 -14.56
CA PRO A 17 1.84 0.90 -15.19
C PRO A 17 1.39 -0.50 -14.77
N GLY A 18 0.12 -0.66 -14.41
CA GLY A 18 -0.41 -1.92 -13.92
C GLY A 18 -0.05 -2.27 -12.47
N ILE A 19 0.78 -1.51 -11.77
CA ILE A 19 1.15 -1.80 -10.38
C ILE A 19 0.50 -0.78 -9.43
N ALA A 20 -0.26 -1.29 -8.46
CA ALA A 20 -0.86 -0.49 -7.40
C ALA A 20 -0.09 -0.64 -6.08
N ASP A 21 0.31 0.50 -5.49
CA ASP A 21 0.85 0.56 -4.13
C ASP A 21 -0.29 0.63 -3.11
N VAL A 22 -0.47 -0.42 -2.32
CA VAL A 22 -1.54 -0.50 -1.32
C VAL A 22 -0.99 -0.28 0.09
N ARG A 23 -1.73 0.54 0.86
CA ARG A 23 -1.55 0.68 2.30
C ARG A 23 -2.82 0.24 3.01
N ILE A 24 -2.70 -0.75 3.88
CA ILE A 24 -3.78 -1.25 4.72
C ILE A 24 -3.58 -0.71 6.13
N CYS A 25 -4.67 -0.25 6.76
CA CYS A 25 -4.71 0.17 8.15
C CYS A 25 -5.96 -0.42 8.79
N GLY A 26 -5.80 -1.17 9.86
CA GLY A 26 -6.90 -1.79 10.62
C GLY A 26 -6.39 -2.41 11.91
N ASP A 27 -7.22 -3.18 12.59
CA ASP A 27 -6.71 -4.15 13.56
C ASP A 27 -6.00 -5.30 12.84
N GLU A 28 -5.22 -6.09 13.59
CA GLU A 28 -4.44 -7.21 13.07
C GLU A 28 -5.31 -8.23 12.31
N ALA A 29 -6.46 -8.61 12.86
CA ALA A 29 -7.34 -9.61 12.24
C ALA A 29 -7.90 -9.13 10.90
N THR A 30 -8.29 -7.84 10.83
CA THR A 30 -8.73 -7.21 9.58
C THR A 30 -7.60 -7.16 8.56
N VAL A 31 -6.38 -6.77 8.96
CA VAL A 31 -5.25 -6.69 8.04
C VAL A 31 -4.92 -8.07 7.46
N THR A 32 -4.86 -9.10 8.31
CA THR A 32 -4.63 -10.48 7.85
C THR A 32 -5.71 -10.94 6.87
N ALA A 33 -6.99 -10.69 7.16
CA ALA A 33 -8.08 -11.08 6.27
C ALA A 33 -8.00 -10.39 4.89
N VAL A 34 -7.62 -9.11 4.86
CA VAL A 34 -7.44 -8.38 3.60
C VAL A 34 -6.23 -8.92 2.83
N LEU A 35 -5.11 -9.21 3.51
CA LEU A 35 -3.92 -9.78 2.87
C LEU A 35 -4.22 -11.14 2.24
N ASP A 36 -4.95 -12.02 2.93
CA ASP A 36 -5.34 -13.35 2.41
C ASP A 36 -6.18 -13.25 1.12
N VAL A 37 -7.14 -12.32 1.09
CA VAL A 37 -7.93 -12.07 -0.13
C VAL A 37 -7.06 -11.52 -1.25
N LEU A 38 -6.17 -10.56 -0.96
CA LEU A 38 -5.31 -9.97 -1.99
C LEU A 38 -4.31 -10.97 -2.57
N GLU A 39 -3.75 -11.87 -1.75
CA GLU A 39 -2.86 -12.95 -2.22
C GLU A 39 -3.59 -13.97 -3.10
N ARG A 40 -4.90 -14.19 -2.87
CA ARG A 40 -5.71 -15.10 -3.69
C ARG A 40 -6.09 -14.51 -5.04
N GLU A 41 -6.45 -13.23 -5.08
CA GLU A 41 -7.02 -12.59 -6.27
C GLU A 41 -5.95 -11.92 -7.16
N PHE A 42 -4.79 -11.54 -6.59
CA PHE A 42 -3.75 -10.79 -7.30
C PHE A 42 -2.35 -11.38 -7.13
N ARG A 43 -1.47 -11.04 -8.06
CA ARG A 43 -0.03 -11.21 -7.84
C ARG A 43 0.47 -10.06 -6.97
N THR A 44 0.83 -10.37 -5.73
CA THR A 44 1.27 -9.40 -4.74
C THR A 44 2.75 -9.58 -4.42
N THR A 45 3.40 -8.50 -3.97
CA THR A 45 4.68 -8.58 -3.27
C THR A 45 4.46 -8.96 -1.81
N THR A 46 5.49 -9.51 -1.15
CA THR A 46 5.47 -9.71 0.31
C THR A 46 5.09 -8.43 1.05
N ALA A 47 4.06 -8.52 1.88
CA ALA A 47 3.60 -7.40 2.69
C ALA A 47 4.67 -7.01 3.72
N ARG A 48 4.90 -5.71 3.85
CA ARG A 48 5.72 -5.13 4.92
C ARG A 48 4.79 -4.67 6.03
N GLU A 49 4.68 -5.51 7.05
CA GLU A 49 3.90 -5.24 8.24
C GLU A 49 4.64 -4.29 9.19
N TYR A 50 3.89 -3.43 9.87
CA TYR A 50 4.39 -2.52 10.88
C TYR A 50 3.28 -2.22 11.89
N ASP A 51 3.63 -1.56 12.99
CA ASP A 51 2.67 -1.25 14.06
C ASP A 51 2.04 -2.54 14.66
N GLY A 52 2.81 -3.63 14.71
CA GLY A 52 2.35 -4.93 15.23
C GLY A 52 1.26 -5.60 14.38
N GLY A 53 1.37 -5.56 13.05
CA GLY A 53 0.41 -6.22 12.15
C GLY A 53 -0.85 -5.41 11.84
N GLN A 54 -1.07 -4.29 12.54
CA GLN A 54 -2.22 -3.39 12.31
C GLN A 54 -2.12 -2.60 11.00
N ARG A 55 -0.94 -2.60 10.39
CA ARG A 55 -0.70 -1.89 9.14
C ARG A 55 0.24 -2.67 8.24
N ALA A 56 -0.09 -2.68 6.96
CA ALA A 56 0.70 -3.35 5.94
C ALA A 56 0.88 -2.46 4.71
N TYR A 57 2.04 -2.57 4.08
CA TYR A 57 2.28 -2.05 2.73
C TYR A 57 2.62 -3.20 1.79
N LEU A 58 2.01 -3.21 0.62
CA LEU A 58 2.33 -4.15 -0.45
C LEU A 58 2.10 -3.50 -1.81
N GLN A 59 2.73 -4.04 -2.84
CA GLN A 59 2.41 -3.75 -4.23
C GLN A 59 1.60 -4.92 -4.80
N LEU A 60 0.61 -4.61 -5.63
CA LEU A 60 -0.16 -5.62 -6.36
C LEU A 60 -0.17 -5.30 -7.86
N ASP A 61 -0.11 -6.36 -8.66
CA ASP A 61 -0.27 -6.28 -10.11
C ASP A 61 -1.76 -6.31 -10.46
N THR A 62 -2.28 -5.17 -10.90
CA THR A 62 -3.66 -4.99 -11.37
C THR A 62 -3.87 -5.44 -12.81
N GLY A 63 -2.79 -5.64 -13.59
CA GLY A 63 -2.87 -5.87 -15.03
C GLY A 63 -3.40 -4.70 -15.86
N CYS A 64 -3.76 -3.57 -15.24
CA CYS A 64 -4.29 -2.39 -15.92
C CYS A 64 -3.15 -1.47 -16.36
N THR A 65 -2.69 -1.63 -17.60
CA THR A 65 -1.61 -0.81 -18.17
C THR A 65 -2.13 0.38 -18.96
N ASP A 66 -3.45 0.58 -18.99
CA ASP A 66 -4.04 1.75 -19.64
C ASP A 66 -3.49 3.02 -18.97
N PRO A 67 -3.08 4.02 -19.77
CA PRO A 67 -2.61 5.27 -19.22
C PRO A 67 -3.77 5.93 -18.46
N ASP A 68 -3.50 6.38 -17.23
CA ASP A 68 -4.42 7.26 -16.51
C ASP A 68 -4.76 8.45 -17.42
N THR A 69 -6.03 8.56 -17.77
CA THR A 69 -6.53 9.70 -18.53
C THR A 69 -6.86 10.79 -17.51
N ASP A 70 -6.16 11.92 -17.59
CA ASP A 70 -6.35 13.10 -16.72
C ASP A 70 -7.72 13.76 -16.91
#